data_AF-F7AC30-F1
#
_entry.id   AF-F7AC30-F1
#
_cell.length_a   1.000
_cell.length_b   1.000
_cell.length_c   1.000
_cell.angle_alpha   90.00
_cell.angle_beta   90.00
_cell.angle_gamma   90.00
#
_symmetry.space_group_name_H-M   'P 1'
#
loop_
_entity.id
_entity.type
_entity.pdbx_description
1 polymer ?
#
loop_
_entity_poly.entity_id
_entity_poly.type
_entity_poly.pdbx_seq_one_letter_code
_entity_poly.pdbx_strand_id
1 'polypeptide(L)'
;MVDVNMDGKLDILTSTWSQTGLPGAVIAYEMPDGDWTTEPWTRHILQDGYKSFIMAGSGSPGTANAFWPSTASTGKPFIMVSGDDDGNAYVLTADSEDANQWSYSQTTIFKGTGTVGGIAVGDVDGDGFMEVFIPAYTMKEITVMTYNLQ
;
A
#
# COMPACT_ATOMS: atom_id res chain seq x y z
N MET A 1 -2.62 8.81 -7.35
CA MET A 1 -4.09 8.86 -7.40
C MET A 1 -4.58 7.56 -8.00
N VAL A 2 -5.66 7.01 -7.46
CA VAL A 2 -6.26 5.74 -7.87
C VAL A 2 -7.67 5.68 -7.31
N ASP A 3 -8.60 5.03 -7.98
CA ASP A 3 -9.93 4.73 -7.42
C ASP A 3 -9.77 3.62 -6.38
N VAL A 4 -9.73 3.98 -5.08
CA VAL A 4 -9.41 3.04 -3.99
C VAL A 4 -10.65 2.23 -3.61
N ASN A 5 -11.83 2.82 -3.69
CA ASN A 5 -13.09 2.17 -3.32
C ASN A 5 -13.89 1.62 -4.52
N MET A 6 -13.40 1.82 -5.75
CA MET A 6 -14.02 1.40 -7.01
C MET A 6 -15.39 2.04 -7.27
N ASP A 7 -15.55 3.30 -6.89
CA ASP A 7 -16.78 4.08 -7.13
C ASP A 7 -16.78 4.86 -8.45
N GLY A 8 -15.67 4.82 -9.19
CA GLY A 8 -15.47 5.51 -10.46
C GLY A 8 -14.76 6.87 -10.34
N LYS A 9 -14.43 7.33 -9.14
CA LYS A 9 -13.66 8.57 -8.90
C LYS A 9 -12.23 8.24 -8.47
N LEU A 10 -11.28 9.11 -8.83
CA LEU A 10 -9.89 8.94 -8.41
C LEU A 10 -9.67 9.54 -7.02
N ASP A 11 -9.14 8.75 -6.09
CA ASP A 11 -8.77 9.16 -4.75
C ASP A 11 -7.26 9.44 -4.63
N ILE A 12 -6.87 10.02 -3.49
CA ILE A 12 -5.46 10.13 -3.09
C ILE A 12 -5.14 9.01 -2.12
N LEU A 13 -4.37 8.02 -2.58
CA LEU A 13 -3.70 7.05 -1.71
C LEU A 13 -2.34 7.60 -1.29
N THR A 14 -2.06 7.58 0.01
CA THR A 14 -0.78 8.03 0.57
C THR A 14 -0.44 7.27 1.85
N SER A 15 0.79 7.47 2.33
CA SER A 15 1.25 7.01 3.62
C SER A 15 1.75 8.17 4.47
N THR A 16 1.67 8.00 5.79
CA THR A 16 2.32 8.86 6.76
C THR A 16 3.32 8.04 7.52
N TRP A 17 4.58 8.48 7.52
CA TRP A 17 5.67 7.83 8.23
C TRP A 17 5.55 8.08 9.75
N SER A 18 5.80 7.05 10.57
CA SER A 18 5.96 7.11 12.02
C SER A 18 7.10 8.03 12.50
N GLN A 19 6.79 8.96 13.41
CA GLN A 19 7.81 9.82 14.01
C GLN A 19 7.53 10.07 15.50
N THR A 20 8.59 10.08 16.31
CA THR A 20 8.55 10.53 17.72
C THR A 20 7.49 9.83 18.59
N GLY A 21 7.25 8.54 18.35
CA GLY A 21 6.28 7.76 19.12
C GLY A 21 4.87 7.69 18.52
N LEU A 22 4.61 8.35 17.39
CA LEU A 22 3.35 8.23 16.66
C LEU A 22 3.47 7.15 15.58
N PRO A 23 2.55 6.17 15.52
CA PRO A 23 2.57 5.16 14.47
C PRO A 23 2.26 5.79 13.10
N GLY A 24 2.88 5.23 12.06
CA GLY A 24 2.55 5.58 10.69
C GLY A 24 1.23 4.95 10.26
N ALA A 25 0.77 5.31 9.07
CA ALA A 25 -0.50 4.83 8.51
C ALA A 25 -0.49 4.84 6.99
N VAL A 26 -1.35 4.03 6.39
CA VAL A 26 -1.80 4.13 5.00
C VAL A 26 -3.19 4.74 5.01
N ILE A 27 -3.37 5.79 4.20
CA ILE A 27 -4.53 6.67 4.24
C ILE A 27 -5.02 6.86 2.81
N ALA A 28 -6.35 6.83 2.63
CA ALA A 28 -7.00 7.34 1.43
C ALA A 28 -7.72 8.65 1.75
N TYR A 29 -7.61 9.63 0.86
CA TYR A 29 -8.51 10.78 0.82
C TYR A 29 -9.47 10.58 -0.34
N GLU A 30 -10.74 10.40 -0.01
CA GLU A 30 -11.83 10.16 -0.95
C GLU A 30 -12.21 11.44 -1.70
N MET A 31 -12.37 11.32 -3.02
CA MET A 31 -12.81 12.42 -3.87
C MET A 31 -14.25 12.83 -3.52
N PRO A 32 -14.51 14.11 -3.18
CA PRO A 32 -15.86 14.60 -2.94
C PRO A 32 -16.70 14.55 -4.23
N ASP A 33 -18.02 14.44 -4.08
CA ASP A 33 -18.93 14.37 -5.24
C ASP A 33 -19.06 15.71 -5.99
N GLY A 34 -18.82 16.83 -5.32
CA GLY A 34 -18.89 18.17 -5.89
C GLY A 34 -17.55 18.76 -6.32
N ASP A 35 -17.35 20.06 -6.07
CA ASP A 35 -16.13 20.76 -6.48
C ASP A 35 -14.98 20.47 -5.51
N TRP A 36 -14.08 19.57 -5.92
CA TRP A 36 -12.90 19.14 -5.15
C TRP A 36 -11.95 20.27 -4.73
N THR A 37 -12.05 21.46 -5.33
CA THR A 37 -11.23 22.63 -4.96
C THR A 37 -11.78 23.38 -3.74
N THR A 38 -13.05 23.16 -3.40
CA THR A 38 -13.74 23.87 -2.30
C THR A 38 -14.37 22.94 -1.27
N GLU A 39 -14.75 21.73 -1.67
CA GLU A 39 -15.32 20.72 -0.80
C GLU A 39 -14.23 19.93 -0.04
N PRO A 40 -14.49 19.55 1.23
CA PRO A 40 -13.54 18.78 2.02
C PRO A 40 -13.47 17.33 1.51
N TRP A 41 -12.25 16.80 1.46
CA TRP A 41 -12.01 15.39 1.17
C TRP A 41 -12.20 14.55 2.43
N THR A 42 -12.92 13.42 2.33
CA THR A 42 -13.09 12.50 3.46
C THR A 42 -11.81 11.68 3.64
N ARG A 43 -11.26 11.68 4.87
CA ARG A 43 -10.04 10.93 5.20
C ARG A 43 -10.39 9.56 5.77
N HIS A 44 -9.89 8.50 5.15
CA HIS A 44 -10.00 7.10 5.59
C HIS A 44 -8.64 6.55 6.00
N ILE A 45 -8.55 5.92 7.18
CA ILE A 45 -7.38 5.15 7.59
C ILE A 45 -7.59 3.72 7.11
N LEU A 46 -6.75 3.25 6.19
CA LEU A 46 -6.83 1.89 5.66
C LEU A 46 -6.09 0.90 6.56
N GLN A 47 -4.94 1.35 7.08
CA GLN A 47 -4.14 0.60 8.05
C GLN A 47 -3.30 1.57 8.87
N ASP A 48 -3.19 1.35 10.17
CA ASP A 48 -2.29 2.08 11.07
C ASP A 48 -1.47 1.11 11.95
N GLY A 49 -0.80 1.64 12.97
CA GLY A 49 -0.05 0.81 13.92
C GLY A 49 1.29 0.28 13.37
N TYR A 50 1.78 0.83 12.26
CA TYR A 50 3.13 0.54 11.77
C TYR A 50 4.17 0.88 12.83
N LYS A 51 5.29 0.14 12.80
CA LYS A 51 6.37 0.27 13.78
C LYS A 51 6.80 1.72 13.97
N SER A 52 6.78 2.17 15.22
CA SER A 52 7.21 3.52 15.59
C SER A 52 8.72 3.56 15.86
N PHE A 53 9.35 4.66 15.47
CA PHE A 53 10.76 4.92 15.68
C PHE A 53 10.95 6.21 16.46
N ILE A 54 11.88 6.18 17.43
CA ILE A 54 12.21 7.34 18.28
C ILE A 54 13.34 8.16 17.66
N MET A 55 14.21 7.53 16.87
CA MET A 55 15.34 8.18 16.23
C MET A 55 14.89 8.95 15.00
N ALA A 56 15.24 10.22 14.92
CA ALA A 56 15.01 11.03 13.72
C ALA A 56 15.75 10.42 12.52
N GLY A 57 15.07 10.35 11.37
CA GLY A 57 15.61 9.76 10.15
C GLY A 57 15.27 8.28 9.94
N SER A 58 14.54 7.63 10.87
CA SER A 58 14.01 6.29 10.64
C SER A 58 12.48 6.18 10.73
N GLY A 59 11.87 5.36 9.89
CA GLY A 59 10.63 4.68 10.28
C GLY A 59 9.77 4.03 9.21
N SER A 60 8.46 4.03 9.44
CA SER A 60 7.51 3.14 8.76
C SER A 60 6.06 3.66 8.78
N PRO A 61 5.22 3.36 7.78
CA PRO A 61 5.58 2.74 6.51
C PRO A 61 6.25 3.74 5.55
N GLY A 62 6.86 3.19 4.50
CA GLY A 62 7.34 3.92 3.33
C GLY A 62 6.23 4.12 2.30
N THR A 63 6.48 3.77 1.04
CA THR A 63 5.52 3.95 -0.06
C THR A 63 4.29 3.05 0.06
N ALA A 64 3.13 3.55 -0.36
CA ALA A 64 1.91 2.78 -0.59
C ALA A 64 1.46 2.92 -2.05
N ASN A 65 1.33 1.80 -2.77
CA ASN A 65 0.92 1.79 -4.19
C ASN A 65 -0.20 0.78 -4.42
N ALA A 66 -1.26 1.24 -5.08
CA ALA A 66 -2.35 0.36 -5.51
C ALA A 66 -1.93 -0.50 -6.71
N PHE A 67 -2.37 -1.74 -6.76
CA PHE A 67 -2.19 -2.65 -7.88
C PHE A 67 -3.30 -3.72 -7.90
N TRP A 68 -3.39 -4.45 -9.00
CA TRP A 68 -4.27 -5.60 -9.15
C TRP A 68 -3.40 -6.84 -9.36
N PRO A 69 -3.61 -7.96 -8.65
CA PRO A 69 -2.69 -9.10 -8.69
C PRO A 69 -2.65 -9.82 -10.03
N SER A 70 -3.63 -9.59 -10.91
CA SER A 70 -3.64 -10.08 -12.29
C SER A 70 -4.38 -9.11 -13.22
N THR A 71 -4.13 -9.21 -14.52
CA THR A 71 -4.84 -8.44 -15.56
C THR A 71 -6.32 -8.79 -15.65
N ALA A 72 -6.73 -9.95 -15.11
CA ALA A 72 -8.13 -10.38 -15.00
C ALA A 72 -8.81 -9.94 -13.69
N SER A 73 -8.07 -9.33 -12.75
CA SER A 73 -8.63 -8.92 -11.47
C SER A 73 -9.69 -7.84 -11.65
N THR A 74 -10.75 -7.93 -10.86
CA THR A 74 -11.84 -6.96 -10.80
C THR A 74 -12.05 -6.52 -9.36
N GLY A 75 -12.66 -5.35 -9.15
CA GLY A 75 -12.92 -4.85 -7.80
C GLY A 75 -11.76 -4.04 -7.24
N LYS A 76 -11.78 -3.80 -5.93
CA LYS A 76 -10.87 -2.87 -5.26
C LYS A 76 -9.40 -3.28 -5.42
N PRO A 77 -8.49 -2.30 -5.57
CA PRO A 77 -7.08 -2.62 -5.70
C PRO A 77 -6.53 -3.21 -4.40
N PHE A 78 -5.52 -4.06 -4.55
CA PHE A 78 -4.62 -4.37 -3.44
C PHE A 78 -3.67 -3.18 -3.25
N ILE A 79 -3.15 -3.01 -2.04
CA ILE A 79 -2.20 -1.94 -1.75
C ILE A 79 -0.90 -2.54 -1.28
N MET A 80 0.15 -2.37 -2.09
CA MET A 80 1.51 -2.73 -1.73
C MET A 80 2.10 -1.65 -0.82
N VAL A 81 2.62 -2.05 0.33
CA VAL A 81 3.19 -1.13 1.32
C VAL A 81 4.62 -1.54 1.64
N SER A 82 5.55 -0.62 1.44
CA SER A 82 6.90 -0.78 1.97
C SER A 82 6.89 -0.51 3.46
N GLY A 83 7.48 -1.39 4.26
CA GLY A 83 7.72 -1.16 5.68
C GLY A 83 8.86 -0.17 5.95
N ASP A 84 9.62 0.22 4.92
CA ASP A 84 10.81 1.09 5.03
C ASP A 84 11.76 0.56 6.11
N ASP A 85 12.06 1.30 7.19
CA ASP A 85 12.99 0.85 8.23
C ASP A 85 12.44 -0.23 9.17
N ASP A 86 11.17 -0.60 9.02
CA ASP A 86 10.63 -1.80 9.67
C ASP A 86 11.16 -3.09 9.02
N GLY A 87 11.68 -3.02 7.80
CA GLY A 87 12.32 -4.16 7.12
C GLY A 87 11.37 -5.20 6.55
N ASN A 88 10.07 -4.91 6.58
CA ASN A 88 9.03 -5.79 6.08
C ASN A 88 8.38 -5.20 4.81
N ALA A 89 7.66 -6.03 4.06
CA ALA A 89 6.73 -5.58 3.03
C ALA A 89 5.35 -6.18 3.28
N TYR A 90 4.33 -5.40 2.96
CA TYR A 90 2.94 -5.72 3.25
C TYR A 90 2.05 -5.58 2.03
N VAL A 91 0.97 -6.34 2.02
CA VAL A 91 -0.17 -6.16 1.11
C VAL A 91 -1.40 -5.90 1.96
N LEU A 92 -2.12 -4.82 1.65
CA LEU A 92 -3.47 -4.58 2.17
C LEU A 92 -4.50 -5.08 1.16
N THR A 93 -5.50 -5.80 1.62
CA THR A 93 -6.64 -6.28 0.82
C THR A 93 -7.94 -5.78 1.44
N ALA A 94 -8.85 -5.25 0.62
CA ALA A 94 -10.15 -4.79 1.11
C ALA A 94 -10.92 -5.95 1.76
N ASP A 95 -11.57 -5.70 2.88
CA ASP A 95 -12.40 -6.73 3.53
C ASP A 95 -13.77 -6.89 2.84
N SER A 96 -14.13 -5.92 1.99
CA SER A 96 -15.39 -5.88 1.25
C SER A 96 -15.26 -5.08 -0.05
N GLU A 97 -15.94 -5.54 -1.10
CA GLU A 97 -16.07 -4.85 -2.39
C GLU A 97 -17.12 -3.72 -2.39
N ASP A 98 -17.92 -3.56 -1.32
CA ASP A 98 -18.85 -2.42 -1.20
C ASP A 98 -18.05 -1.10 -1.12
N ALA A 99 -18.26 -0.18 -2.05
CA ALA A 99 -17.55 1.09 -2.15
C ALA A 99 -17.63 1.97 -0.88
N ASN A 100 -18.63 1.75 -0.02
CA ASN A 100 -18.77 2.48 1.25
C ASN A 100 -17.97 1.85 2.40
N GLN A 101 -17.40 0.67 2.20
CA GLN A 101 -16.59 -0.03 3.20
C GLN A 101 -15.09 0.20 2.95
N TRP A 102 -14.43 0.87 3.90
CA TRP A 102 -13.02 1.28 3.80
C TRP A 102 -12.08 0.45 4.67
N SER A 103 -12.53 -0.71 5.16
CA SER A 103 -11.69 -1.59 5.98
C SER A 103 -10.81 -2.49 5.12
N TYR A 104 -9.56 -2.66 5.55
CA TYR A 104 -8.56 -3.47 4.89
C TYR A 104 -7.87 -4.38 5.90
N SER A 105 -7.51 -5.58 5.45
CA SER A 105 -6.66 -6.52 6.16
C SER A 105 -5.23 -6.45 5.66
N GLN A 106 -4.26 -6.48 6.59
CA GLN A 106 -2.83 -6.48 6.27
C GLN A 106 -2.23 -7.89 6.30
N THR A 107 -1.50 -8.25 5.23
CA THR A 107 -0.66 -9.45 5.17
C THR A 107 0.80 -9.06 5.01
N THR A 108 1.67 -9.60 5.87
CA THR A 108 3.13 -9.50 5.66
C THR A 108 3.58 -10.52 4.62
N ILE A 109 4.08 -10.04 3.49
CA ILE A 109 4.56 -10.91 2.38
C ILE A 109 6.07 -11.11 2.40
N PHE A 110 6.82 -10.19 3.03
CA PHE A 110 8.27 -10.28 3.18
C PHE A 110 8.68 -9.85 4.58
N LYS A 111 9.62 -10.61 5.17
CA LYS A 111 10.26 -10.30 6.44
C LYS A 111 11.77 -10.26 6.26
N GLY A 112 12.35 -9.09 6.41
CA GLY A 112 13.78 -8.86 6.26
C GLY A 112 14.37 -8.14 7.46
N THR A 113 15.50 -7.47 7.21
CA THR A 113 16.15 -6.60 8.19
C THR A 113 16.58 -5.30 7.51
N GLY A 114 16.49 -4.18 8.24
CA GLY A 114 16.86 -2.86 7.73
C GLY A 114 15.82 -2.26 6.80
N THR A 115 16.26 -1.47 5.82
CA THR A 115 15.37 -0.67 4.96
C THR A 115 14.84 -1.49 3.79
N VAL A 116 13.52 -1.45 3.57
CA VAL A 116 12.85 -1.88 2.32
C VAL A 116 12.53 -0.63 1.50
N GLY A 117 13.04 -0.53 0.27
CA GLY A 117 12.80 0.63 -0.58
C GLY A 117 11.39 0.68 -1.18
N GLY A 118 11.19 1.56 -2.17
CA GLY A 118 9.94 1.63 -2.94
C GLY A 118 9.73 0.35 -3.75
N ILE A 119 8.61 -0.33 -3.51
CA ILE A 119 8.27 -1.59 -4.17
C ILE A 119 7.67 -1.31 -5.55
N ALA A 120 8.13 -2.05 -6.55
CA ALA A 120 7.58 -2.01 -7.91
C ALA A 120 6.72 -3.24 -8.18
N VAL A 121 5.64 -3.06 -8.94
CA VAL A 121 4.69 -4.12 -9.29
C VAL A 121 4.34 -4.03 -10.77
N GLY A 122 4.32 -5.17 -11.47
CA GLY A 122 3.88 -5.27 -12.85
C GLY A 122 4.06 -6.66 -13.44
N ASP A 123 3.21 -7.01 -14.40
CA ASP A 123 3.32 -8.22 -15.24
C ASP A 123 4.48 -8.02 -16.22
N VAL A 124 5.63 -8.65 -15.95
CA VAL A 124 6.85 -8.49 -16.76
C VAL A 124 7.15 -9.70 -17.63
N ASP A 125 6.55 -10.85 -17.34
CA ASP A 125 6.73 -12.08 -18.13
C ASP A 125 5.56 -12.40 -19.07
N GLY A 126 4.44 -11.67 -18.95
CA GLY A 126 3.29 -11.72 -19.83
C GLY A 126 2.31 -12.85 -19.52
N ASP A 127 2.37 -13.46 -18.33
CA ASP A 127 1.47 -14.54 -17.93
C ASP A 127 0.11 -14.04 -17.39
N GLY A 128 -0.02 -12.72 -17.21
CA GLY A 128 -1.21 -12.06 -16.73
C GLY A 128 -1.27 -11.89 -15.21
N PHE A 129 -0.30 -12.39 -14.45
CA PHE A 129 -0.10 -12.10 -13.03
C PHE A 129 0.95 -11.01 -12.85
N MET A 130 0.87 -10.25 -11.75
CA MET A 130 1.86 -9.21 -11.48
C MET A 130 3.05 -9.78 -10.71
N GLU A 131 4.26 -9.45 -11.17
CA GLU A 131 5.48 -9.61 -10.37
C GLU A 131 5.63 -8.45 -9.40
N VAL A 132 6.07 -8.78 -8.19
CA VAL A 132 6.38 -7.84 -7.11
C VAL A 132 7.88 -7.83 -6.87
N PHE A 133 8.51 -6.66 -7.00
CA PHE A 133 9.94 -6.44 -6.81
C PHE A 133 10.19 -5.68 -5.51
N ILE A 134 10.70 -6.37 -4.50
CA ILE A 134 10.96 -5.84 -3.16
C ILE A 134 12.46 -5.53 -3.03
N PRO A 135 12.87 -4.26 -3.06
CA PRO A 135 14.26 -3.88 -2.82
C PRO A 135 14.59 -3.94 -1.32
N ALA A 136 15.21 -5.04 -0.88
CA ALA A 136 15.71 -5.20 0.48
C ALA A 136 17.09 -4.51 0.59
N TYR A 137 17.06 -3.17 0.66
CA TYR A 137 18.25 -2.30 0.52
C TYR A 137 19.38 -2.69 1.48
N THR A 138 19.08 -2.88 2.76
CA THR A 138 20.11 -3.25 3.76
C THR A 138 20.68 -4.65 3.52
N MET A 139 19.87 -5.56 2.99
CA MET A 139 20.28 -6.93 2.64
C MET A 139 21.05 -6.99 1.32
N LYS A 140 21.02 -5.92 0.51
CA LYS A 140 21.66 -5.82 -0.82
C LYS A 140 21.08 -6.80 -1.84
N GLU A 141 19.78 -7.03 -1.77
CA GLU A 141 19.06 -8.00 -2.60
C GLU A 141 17.76 -7.39 -3.13
N ILE A 142 17.25 -7.97 -4.23
CA ILE A 142 15.89 -7.74 -4.71
C ILE A 142 15.17 -9.08 -4.62
N THR A 143 14.12 -9.14 -3.82
CA THR A 143 13.23 -10.30 -3.76
C THR A 143 12.14 -10.12 -4.81
N VAL A 144 11.94 -11.14 -5.64
CA VAL A 144 10.89 -11.15 -6.66
C VAL A 144 9.85 -12.22 -6.30
N MET A 145 8.58 -11.86 -6.33
CA MET A 145 7.45 -12.74 -6.06
C MET A 145 6.42 -12.59 -7.18
N THR A 146 5.62 -13.63 -7.43
CA THR A 146 4.46 -13.57 -8.34
C THR A 146 3.25 -14.26 -7.70
N TYR A 147 2.07 -14.07 -8.28
CA TYR A 147 0.81 -14.70 -7.86
C TYR A 147 0.56 -15.98 -8.66
N ASN A 148 -0.02 -16.99 -8.01
CA ASN A 148 -0.39 -18.24 -8.66
C ASN A 148 -1.88 -18.50 -8.51
N LEU A 149 -2.47 -19.18 -9.49
CA LEU A 149 -3.80 -19.79 -9.34
C LEU A 149 -3.74 -20.85 -8.23
N GLN A 150 -4.69 -20.80 -7.29
CA GLN A 150 -4.97 -21.92 -6.37
C GLN A 150 -5.93 -22.93 -6.99
#